data_AF-A0A6L9JLG2-F1
#
_entry.id   AF-A0A6L9JLG2-F1
#
_cell.length_a   1.000
_cell.length_b   1.000
_cell.length_c   1.000
_cell.angle_alpha   90.00
_cell.angle_beta   90.00
_cell.angle_gamma   90.00
#
_symmetry.space_group_name_H-M   'P 1'
#
loop_
_entity.id
_entity.type
_entity.pdbx_description
1 polymer ?
#
loop_
_entity_poly.entity_id
_entity_poly.type
_entity_poly.pdbx_seq_one_letter_code
_entity_poly.pdbx_strand_id
1 'polypeptide(L)'
;MKDDGYIRWSIYEKMGYDLNYVEQLVKKCRFIDLYRYNHKFESELVKKIVKNASNNVVDFGAGHSVIEDDLDFKYIRNQMKEKGTTIFLDKSSHIGVNYLHPEEVFLNNYFLASKCNQKLSDITITVDNKSKLQILDQALSALKSIEVI
;
A
#
# COMPACT_ATOMS: atom_id res chain seq x y z
N MET A 1 -11.34 -3.80 -16.80
CA MET A 1 -10.02 -3.30 -16.35
C MET A 1 -9.32 -2.67 -17.54
N LYS A 2 -9.32 -1.34 -17.63
CA LYS A 2 -8.43 -0.60 -18.52
C LYS A 2 -7.70 0.41 -17.63
N ASP A 3 -6.38 0.25 -17.56
CA ASP A 3 -5.42 1.34 -17.36
C ASP A 3 -5.36 2.07 -16.00
N ASP A 4 -5.07 1.33 -14.92
CA ASP A 4 -4.65 1.92 -13.64
C ASP A 4 -3.37 2.78 -13.78
N GLY A 5 -2.51 2.44 -14.74
CA GLY A 5 -1.30 3.21 -15.08
C GLY A 5 -1.58 4.62 -15.58
N TYR A 6 -2.71 4.85 -16.27
CA TYR A 6 -3.11 6.18 -16.72
C TYR A 6 -3.68 7.01 -15.56
N ILE A 7 -4.38 6.37 -14.61
CA ILE A 7 -4.96 7.06 -13.46
C ILE A 7 -3.85 7.66 -12.59
N ARG A 8 -2.83 6.88 -12.24
CA ARG A 8 -1.71 7.37 -11.41
C ARG A 8 -1.06 8.62 -11.99
N TRP A 9 -0.57 8.53 -13.24
CA TRP A 9 0.14 9.65 -13.84
C TRP A 9 -0.76 10.87 -14.06
N SER A 10 -2.04 10.68 -14.36
CA SER A 10 -2.99 11.80 -14.49
C SER A 10 -3.23 12.54 -13.18
N ILE A 11 -3.22 11.86 -12.03
CA ILE A 11 -3.34 12.48 -10.71
C ILE A 11 -2.06 13.24 -10.40
N TYR A 12 -0.92 12.60 -10.65
CA TYR A 12 0.40 13.14 -10.33
C TYR A 12 0.65 14.43 -11.11
N GLU A 13 0.39 14.41 -12.41
CA GLU A 13 0.51 15.58 -13.29
C GLU A 13 -0.38 16.75 -12.81
N LYS A 14 -1.65 16.49 -12.49
CA LYS A 14 -2.57 17.51 -11.96
C LYS A 14 -2.11 18.13 -10.64
N MET A 15 -1.38 17.38 -9.84
CA MET A 15 -0.82 17.83 -8.56
C MET A 15 0.57 18.48 -8.71
N GLY A 16 1.10 18.59 -9.93
CA GLY A 16 2.39 19.19 -10.21
C GLY A 16 3.57 18.25 -9.94
N TYR A 17 3.45 16.96 -10.27
CA TYR A 17 4.53 16.01 -10.15
C TYR A 17 5.68 16.31 -11.13
N ASP A 18 6.82 16.71 -10.59
CA ASP A 18 8.08 16.92 -11.31
C ASP A 18 8.86 15.60 -11.49
N LEU A 19 8.79 15.05 -12.71
CA LEU A 19 9.54 13.85 -13.11
C LEU A 19 11.06 14.09 -13.09
N ASN A 20 11.52 15.29 -13.48
CA ASN A 20 12.95 15.59 -13.52
C ASN A 20 13.55 15.63 -12.11
N TYR A 21 12.80 16.16 -11.15
CA TYR A 21 13.21 16.16 -9.75
C TYR A 21 13.33 14.73 -9.20
N VAL A 22 12.33 13.88 -9.48
CA VAL A 22 12.35 12.46 -9.07
C VAL A 22 13.53 11.72 -9.68
N GLU A 23 13.81 11.92 -10.97
CA GLU A 23 14.98 11.34 -11.61
C GLU A 23 16.29 11.75 -10.93
N GLN A 24 16.40 13.02 -10.51
CA GLN A 24 17.59 13.49 -9.79
C GLN A 24 17.73 12.82 -8.42
N LEU A 25 16.63 12.59 -7.69
CA LEU A 25 16.65 11.90 -6.40
C LEU A 25 17.09 10.44 -6.57
N VAL A 26 16.53 9.74 -7.57
CA VAL A 26 16.89 8.34 -7.89
C VAL A 26 18.37 8.23 -8.28
N LYS A 27 18.85 9.09 -9.19
CA LYS A 27 20.27 9.11 -9.63
C LYS A 27 21.23 9.36 -8.48
N LYS A 28 20.78 10.04 -7.42
CA LYS A 28 21.58 10.34 -6.21
C LYS A 28 21.31 9.37 -5.05
N CYS A 29 20.52 8.31 -5.26
CA CYS A 29 20.12 7.36 -4.22
C CYS A 29 19.47 8.00 -2.98
N ARG A 30 18.74 9.11 -3.17
CA ARG A 30 18.02 9.83 -2.10
C ARG A 30 16.59 9.30 -1.95
N PHE A 31 16.47 8.05 -1.55
CA PHE A 31 15.20 7.32 -1.46
C PHE A 31 14.27 7.85 -0.35
N ILE A 32 14.79 8.32 0.78
CA ILE A 32 13.98 8.92 1.85
C ILE A 32 13.31 10.21 1.36
N ASP A 33 14.06 11.04 0.63
CA ASP A 33 13.51 12.27 0.07
C ASP A 33 12.54 11.99 -1.07
N LEU A 34 12.81 10.94 -1.86
CA LEU A 34 11.87 10.44 -2.86
C LEU A 34 10.55 9.99 -2.21
N TYR A 35 10.62 9.23 -1.12
CA TYR A 35 9.45 8.83 -0.34
C TYR A 35 8.65 10.04 0.14
N ARG A 36 9.31 11.01 0.79
CA ARG A 36 8.67 12.23 1.29
C ARG A 36 8.02 13.04 0.17
N TYR A 37 8.68 13.16 -0.98
CA TYR A 37 8.14 13.84 -2.14
C TYR A 37 6.92 13.12 -2.71
N ASN A 38 7.00 11.80 -2.86
CA ASN A 38 5.93 10.97 -3.43
C ASN A 38 4.72 10.86 -2.50
N HIS A 39 4.90 10.96 -1.18
CA HIS A 39 3.88 10.64 -0.18
C HIS A 39 2.50 11.29 -0.45
N LYS A 40 2.47 12.58 -0.77
CA LYS A 40 1.20 13.28 -1.05
C LYS A 40 0.49 12.75 -2.30
N PHE A 41 1.25 12.37 -3.32
CA PHE A 41 0.71 11.87 -4.58
C PHE A 41 0.18 10.44 -4.41
N GLU A 42 0.91 9.60 -3.66
CA GLU A 42 0.48 8.25 -3.28
C GLU A 42 -0.81 8.31 -2.44
N SER A 43 -0.92 9.23 -1.47
CA SER A 43 -2.16 9.39 -0.68
C SER A 43 -3.37 9.73 -1.56
N GLU A 44 -3.23 10.70 -2.46
CA GLU A 44 -4.32 11.07 -3.39
C GLU A 44 -4.68 9.94 -4.37
N LEU A 45 -3.68 9.16 -4.81
CA LEU A 45 -3.91 7.96 -5.61
C LEU A 45 -4.75 6.95 -4.82
N VAL A 46 -4.38 6.64 -3.58
CA VAL A 46 -5.12 5.70 -2.73
C VAL A 46 -6.56 6.18 -2.53
N LYS A 47 -6.77 7.46 -2.16
CA LYS A 47 -8.11 8.06 -2.03
C LYS A 47 -8.95 7.87 -3.29
N LYS A 48 -8.34 8.08 -4.47
CA LYS A 48 -9.04 7.92 -5.74
C LYS A 48 -9.36 6.46 -6.02
N ILE A 49 -8.43 5.54 -5.79
CA ILE A 49 -8.64 4.11 -6.01
C ILE A 49 -9.75 3.59 -5.10
N VAL A 50 -9.67 3.83 -3.78
CA VAL A 50 -10.67 3.31 -2.84
C VAL A 50 -12.06 3.90 -3.09
N LYS A 51 -12.16 5.16 -3.48
CA LYS A 51 -13.45 5.80 -3.81
C LYS A 51 -14.15 5.15 -5.01
N ASN A 52 -13.38 4.68 -5.99
CA ASN A 52 -13.90 4.14 -7.25
C ASN A 52 -13.82 2.60 -7.32
N ALA A 53 -13.34 1.94 -6.27
CA ALA A 53 -13.25 0.49 -6.19
C ALA A 53 -14.65 -0.12 -6.31
N SER A 54 -14.79 -1.08 -7.22
CA SER A 54 -16.03 -1.82 -7.45
C SER A 54 -15.73 -3.14 -8.13
N ASN A 55 -16.17 -4.25 -7.52
CA ASN A 55 -16.06 -5.60 -8.04
C ASN A 55 -14.65 -5.97 -8.57
N ASN A 56 -13.61 -5.55 -7.84
CA ASN A 56 -12.21 -5.75 -8.20
C ASN A 56 -11.35 -6.10 -6.98
N VAL A 57 -10.21 -6.74 -7.23
CA VAL A 57 -9.13 -6.88 -6.25
C VAL A 57 -8.14 -5.75 -6.50
N VAL A 58 -7.86 -4.97 -5.46
CA VAL A 58 -6.87 -3.89 -5.51
C VAL A 58 -5.67 -4.33 -4.68
N ASP A 59 -4.50 -4.39 -5.31
CA ASP A 59 -3.22 -4.62 -4.62
C ASP A 59 -2.55 -3.28 -4.33
N PHE A 60 -2.10 -3.09 -3.09
CA PHE A 60 -1.46 -1.87 -2.63
C PHE A 60 0.04 -2.12 -2.39
N GLY A 61 0.89 -1.36 -3.07
CA GLY A 61 2.34 -1.40 -2.86
C GLY A 61 2.78 -0.83 -1.50
N ALA A 62 4.05 -1.04 -1.16
CA ALA A 62 4.63 -0.61 0.12
C ALA A 62 4.50 0.90 0.38
N GLY A 63 4.57 1.74 -0.67
CA GLY A 63 4.37 3.19 -0.55
C GLY A 63 2.98 3.60 -0.03
N HIS A 64 1.99 2.71 -0.12
CA HIS A 64 0.63 2.92 0.39
C HIS A 64 0.44 2.40 1.82
N SER A 65 1.46 1.74 2.40
CA SER A 65 1.36 1.08 3.70
C SER A 65 1.37 2.03 4.90
N VAL A 66 1.67 3.31 4.66
CA VAL A 66 1.67 4.35 5.69
C VAL A 66 0.88 5.53 5.18
N ILE A 67 -0.18 5.88 5.90
CA ILE A 67 -0.96 7.12 5.71
C ILE A 67 -0.67 7.97 6.94
N GLU A 68 0.12 9.03 6.77
CA GLU A 68 0.63 9.84 7.88
C GLU A 68 -0.39 10.86 8.38
N ASP A 69 -1.26 11.37 7.50
CA ASP A 69 -2.31 12.31 7.85
C ASP A 69 -3.55 11.61 8.42
N ASP A 70 -4.02 12.05 9.59
CA ASP A 70 -5.13 11.44 10.31
C ASP A 70 -6.49 11.60 9.60
N LEU A 71 -6.70 12.69 8.86
CA LEU A 71 -7.93 12.92 8.10
C LEU A 71 -7.97 11.98 6.89
N ASP A 72 -6.84 11.86 6.20
CA ASP A 72 -6.65 10.93 5.08
C ASP A 72 -6.83 9.50 5.54
N PHE A 73 -6.23 9.12 6.67
CA PHE A 73 -6.37 7.79 7.24
C PHE A 73 -7.84 7.45 7.52
N LYS A 74 -8.57 8.35 8.18
CA LYS A 74 -10.01 8.17 8.48
C LYS A 74 -10.83 8.05 7.20
N TYR A 75 -10.58 8.92 6.22
CA TYR A 75 -11.29 8.89 4.95
C TYR A 75 -11.05 7.57 4.20
N ILE A 76 -9.78 7.17 4.04
CA ILE A 76 -9.39 5.95 3.32
C ILE A 76 -9.97 4.72 4.02
N ARG A 77 -9.86 4.63 5.35
CA ARG A 77 -10.43 3.52 6.12
C ARG A 77 -11.94 3.41 5.94
N ASN A 78 -12.67 4.52 5.98
CA ASN A 78 -14.12 4.51 5.80
C ASN A 78 -14.50 4.07 4.38
N GLN A 79 -13.79 4.55 3.36
CA GLN A 79 -14.03 4.13 1.98
C GLN A 79 -13.72 2.65 1.78
N MET A 80 -12.61 2.14 2.30
CA MET A 80 -12.27 0.72 2.23
C MET A 80 -13.37 -0.15 2.83
N LYS A 81 -13.86 0.17 4.04
CA LYS A 81 -14.95 -0.55 4.70
C LYS A 81 -16.28 -0.50 3.95
N GLU A 82 -16.58 0.62 3.31
CA GLU A 82 -17.81 0.79 2.53
C GLU A 82 -17.74 -0.01 1.21
N LYS A 83 -16.56 -0.12 0.60
CA LYS A 83 -16.39 -0.69 -0.74
C LYS A 83 -16.03 -2.18 -0.75
N GLY A 84 -15.53 -2.74 0.36
CA GLY A 84 -15.25 -4.18 0.42
C GLY A 84 -14.47 -4.59 1.66
N THR A 85 -13.84 -5.76 1.56
CA THR A 85 -13.04 -6.36 2.63
C THR A 85 -11.56 -6.15 2.36
N THR A 86 -10.83 -5.69 3.36
CA THR A 86 -9.39 -5.47 3.29
C THR A 86 -8.61 -6.62 3.93
N ILE A 87 -7.58 -7.10 3.23
CA ILE A 87 -6.72 -8.20 3.69
C ILE A 87 -5.28 -7.68 3.82
N PHE A 88 -4.73 -7.77 5.02
CA PHE A 88 -3.31 -7.52 5.25
C PHE A 88 -2.53 -8.83 5.31
N LEU A 89 -1.57 -8.98 4.39
CA LEU A 89 -0.62 -10.08 4.39
C LEU A 89 0.58 -9.71 5.27
N ASP A 90 0.54 -10.15 6.52
CA ASP A 90 1.54 -9.81 7.53
C ASP A 90 2.73 -10.76 7.44
N LYS A 91 3.93 -10.20 7.34
CA LYS A 91 5.17 -10.96 7.35
C LYS A 91 5.97 -10.61 8.61
N SER A 92 6.05 -11.57 9.53
CA SER A 92 6.76 -11.44 10.80
C SER A 92 8.28 -11.56 10.65
N SER A 93 8.78 -12.22 9.60
CA SER A 93 10.21 -12.34 9.35
C SER A 93 10.73 -11.28 8.37
N HIS A 94 11.75 -10.52 8.80
CA HIS A 94 12.52 -9.66 7.91
C HIS A 94 13.22 -10.53 6.86
N ILE A 95 12.85 -10.37 5.58
CA ILE A 95 13.67 -10.96 4.51
C ILE A 95 14.95 -10.15 4.43
N GLY A 96 16.10 -10.82 4.45
CA GLY A 96 17.41 -10.20 4.38
C GLY A 96 17.53 -9.22 3.21
N VAL A 97 17.60 -7.93 3.52
CA VAL A 97 17.76 -6.82 2.59
C VAL A 97 19.24 -6.54 2.29
N ASN A 98 20.08 -7.58 2.29
CA ASN A 98 21.55 -7.45 2.25
C ASN A 98 22.09 -6.80 0.96
N TYR A 99 21.23 -6.54 -0.04
CA TYR A 99 21.58 -5.92 -1.32
C TYR A 99 20.93 -4.54 -1.53
N LEU A 100 20.19 -4.02 -0.56
CA LEU A 100 19.52 -2.72 -0.69
C LEU A 100 20.42 -1.57 -0.22
N HIS A 101 20.18 -0.38 -0.76
CA HIS A 101 20.81 0.84 -0.27
C HIS A 101 20.37 1.11 1.18
N PRO A 102 21.21 1.71 2.06
CA PRO A 102 20.85 1.95 3.46
C PRO A 102 19.53 2.73 3.66
N GLU A 103 19.21 3.69 2.78
CA GLU A 103 17.94 4.40 2.83
C GLU A 103 16.73 3.52 2.48
N GLU A 104 16.88 2.54 1.59
CA GLU A 104 15.82 1.58 1.28
C GLU A 104 15.63 0.59 2.43
N VAL A 105 16.73 0.16 3.08
CA VAL A 105 16.68 -0.64 4.31
C VAL A 105 15.91 0.12 5.40
N PHE A 106 16.22 1.41 5.57
CA PHE A 106 15.51 2.27 6.51
C PHE A 106 14.01 2.36 6.18
N LEU A 107 13.65 2.64 4.93
CA LEU A 107 12.24 2.75 4.52
C LEU A 107 11.48 1.44 4.70
N ASN A 108 12.08 0.30 4.34
CA ASN A 108 11.46 -1.00 4.57
C ASN A 108 11.19 -1.24 6.06
N ASN A 109 12.15 -0.91 6.93
CA ASN A 109 11.95 -1.04 8.38
C ASN A 109 10.87 -0.08 8.89
N TYR A 110 10.82 1.16 8.36
CA TYR A 110 9.78 2.12 8.67
C TYR A 110 8.38 1.60 8.30
N PHE A 111 8.22 1.01 7.11
CA PHE A 111 6.95 0.43 6.67
C PHE A 111 6.55 -0.78 7.51
N LEU A 112 7.48 -1.68 7.83
CA LEU A 112 7.21 -2.87 8.66
C LEU A 112 6.87 -2.51 10.11
N ALA A 113 7.44 -1.42 10.65
CA ALA A 113 7.14 -0.95 12.00
C ALA A 113 5.74 -0.30 12.09
N SER A 114 5.18 0.16 10.97
CA SER A 114 3.89 0.85 10.94
C SER A 114 2.73 -0.07 11.31
N LYS A 115 1.84 0.43 12.16
CA LYS A 115 0.56 -0.22 12.49
C LYS A 115 -0.57 0.17 11.55
N CYS A 116 -0.29 0.98 10.52
CA CYS A 116 -1.30 1.50 9.60
C CYS A 116 -2.06 0.36 8.90
N ASN A 117 -1.36 -0.59 8.27
CA ASN A 117 -2.00 -1.73 7.61
C ASN A 117 -2.84 -2.59 8.56
N GLN A 118 -2.36 -2.84 9.78
CA GLN A 118 -3.12 -3.57 10.81
C GLN A 118 -4.39 -2.83 11.26
N LYS A 119 -4.41 -1.49 11.20
CA LYS A 119 -5.59 -0.69 11.54
C LYS A 119 -6.56 -0.52 10.37
N LEU A 120 -6.07 -0.63 9.14
CA LEU A 120 -6.86 -0.59 7.91
C LEU A 120 -7.53 -1.93 7.61
N SER A 121 -6.91 -3.06 7.98
CA SER A 121 -7.37 -4.39 7.60
C SER A 121 -8.57 -4.90 8.40
N ASP A 122 -9.44 -5.62 7.70
CA ASP A 122 -10.52 -6.42 8.30
C ASP A 122 -10.02 -7.85 8.60
N ILE A 123 -9.17 -8.38 7.72
CA ILE A 123 -8.54 -9.70 7.85
C ILE A 123 -7.01 -9.52 7.86
N THR A 124 -6.34 -10.21 8.77
CA THR A 124 -4.87 -10.29 8.80
C THR A 124 -4.42 -11.75 8.66
N ILE A 125 -3.50 -12.00 7.72
CA ILE A 125 -2.95 -13.34 7.44
C ILE A 125 -1.43 -13.29 7.57
N THR A 126 -0.88 -14.00 8.54
CA THR A 126 0.57 -14.21 8.63
C THR A 126 1.05 -15.11 7.49
N VAL A 127 2.05 -14.67 6.73
CA VAL A 127 2.52 -15.40 5.53
C VAL A 127 3.75 -16.29 5.78
N ASP A 128 4.41 -16.17 6.93
CA ASP A 128 5.63 -16.91 7.22
C ASP A 128 5.42 -18.42 7.17
N ASN A 129 6.36 -19.13 6.53
CA ASN A 129 6.38 -20.58 6.35
C ASN A 129 5.14 -21.16 5.64
N LYS A 130 4.40 -20.33 4.89
CA LYS A 130 3.25 -20.77 4.09
C LYS A 130 3.54 -20.66 2.60
N SER A 131 3.02 -21.63 1.85
CA SER A 131 2.93 -21.56 0.39
C SER A 131 1.85 -20.55 -0.04
N LYS A 132 1.92 -20.11 -1.29
CA LYS A 132 0.91 -19.22 -1.89
C LYS A 132 -0.50 -19.82 -1.84
N LEU A 133 -0.63 -21.14 -2.06
CA LEU A 133 -1.91 -21.85 -1.99
C LEU A 133 -2.48 -21.83 -0.57
N GLN A 134 -1.66 -22.09 0.45
CA GLN A 134 -2.11 -22.01 1.85
C GLN A 134 -2.58 -20.60 2.23
N ILE A 135 -1.92 -19.56 1.74
CA ILE A 135 -2.32 -18.16 1.97
C ILE A 135 -3.66 -17.87 1.28
N LEU A 136 -3.81 -18.32 0.03
CA LEU A 136 -5.04 -18.16 -0.74
C LEU A 136 -6.22 -18.88 -0.07
N ASP A 137 -6.04 -20.14 0.32
CA ASP A 137 -7.07 -20.93 0.99
C ASP A 137 -7.51 -20.27 2.30
N GLN A 138 -6.56 -19.72 3.07
CA GLN A 138 -6.86 -18.98 4.29
C GLN A 138 -7.64 -17.69 4.01
N ALA A 139 -7.27 -16.93 2.97
CA ALA A 139 -7.98 -15.72 2.57
C ALA A 139 -9.41 -16.03 2.14
N LEU A 140 -9.62 -17.06 1.31
CA LEU A 140 -10.94 -17.48 0.86
C LEU A 140 -11.81 -17.98 2.02
N SER A 141 -11.24 -18.72 2.97
CA SER A 141 -11.94 -19.18 4.16
C SER A 141 -12.40 -18.01 5.05
N ALA A 142 -11.52 -17.03 5.25
CA ALA A 142 -11.84 -15.82 6.02
C ALA A 142 -12.94 -14.98 5.36
N LEU A 143 -12.88 -14.79 4.04
CA LEU A 143 -13.91 -14.05 3.29
C LEU A 143 -15.28 -14.74 3.38
N LYS A 144 -15.34 -16.05 3.21
CA LYS A 144 -16.59 -16.83 3.36
C LYS A 144 -17.20 -16.71 4.75
N SER A 145 -16.38 -16.54 5.78
CA SER A 145 -16.86 -16.41 7.16
C SER A 145 -17.51 -15.05 7.44
N ILE A 146 -17.14 -14.01 6.67
CA ILE A 146 -17.70 -12.65 6.79
C ILE A 146 -19.05 -12.55 6.07
N GLU A 147 -19.25 -13.24 4.95
CA GLU A 147 -20.52 -13.23 4.20
C GLU A 147 -21.68 -13.92 4.93
N VAL A 148 -21.41 -14.68 6.00
CA VAL A 148 -22.42 -15.44 6.76
C VAL A 148 -23.04 -14.60 7.89
N ILE A 149 -22.64 -13.33 8.05
CA ILE A 149 -23.16 -12.36 9.04
C ILE A 149 -24.01 -11.32 8.32
#